data_AF-A0A358R4S5-F1
#
_entry.id   AF-A0A358R4S5-F1
#
_cell.length_a   1.000
_cell.length_b   1.000
_cell.length_c   1.000
_cell.angle_alpha   90.00
_cell.angle_beta   90.00
_cell.angle_gamma   90.00
#
_symmetry.space_group_name_H-M   'P 1'
#
loop_
_entity.id
_entity.type
_entity.pdbx_description
1 polymer ?
#
loop_
_entity_poly.entity_id
_entity_poly.type
_entity_poly.pdbx_seq_one_letter_code
_entity_poly.pdbx_strand_id
1 'polypeptide(L)'
;MERLFSNEGSTRFRSRLGLILSVLGIAVGTGNIWRFPRIVAQNSTVEGGGGFLIAWLLCLFMWSIPLMIAEYGLGKSGRMGVIGSIQKAMGGRHGWLGGFVAFVATAILFYYSVVTAWCLYYFGQLTFVGLPPTMDLAMDQWNGFQKSNWPVVLHGVIIAAGSWIVYKGIGTIERVNKVLIPSLLLIILIALVRALSLPNAGEGIAFLFTPDLSVLKEPTVWLEALTQNAWDTGAAWGLILTYAAYMRSQDSVVQSAFITGIGNNIVSLIAAGLIFSTVFGTLSATQTHAEIIDIMKTSGPASTGLTFIWMPQLFEKMVGGRWLGSLFFLGLTMAAFSSLISMIALAQRVFKDVGAKASRAARGVGLAAFAFGIPSAVNLTIFENQDFVWGVGLMVSGAIIAF
;
A
#
# COMPACT_ATOMS: atom_id res chain seq x y z
N MET A 1 -38.47 5.79 -9.86
CA MET A 1 -37.02 5.79 -9.53
C MET A 1 -36.26 4.55 -10.03
N GLU A 2 -36.90 3.47 -10.48
CA GLU A 2 -36.20 2.25 -10.95
C GLU A 2 -35.68 2.29 -12.40
N ARG A 3 -36.06 3.27 -13.23
CA ARG A 3 -35.68 3.33 -14.66
C ARG A 3 -34.44 4.18 -14.98
N LEU A 4 -33.70 4.66 -13.99
CA LEU A 4 -32.48 5.47 -14.22
C LEU A 4 -31.16 4.67 -14.22
N PHE A 5 -31.21 3.34 -14.05
CA PHE A 5 -30.00 2.51 -13.97
C PHE A 5 -29.72 1.61 -15.18
N SER A 6 -30.50 1.71 -16.27
CA SER A 6 -30.50 0.68 -17.32
C SER A 6 -29.72 0.99 -18.60
N ASN A 7 -28.84 2.00 -18.66
CA ASN A 7 -28.09 2.25 -19.91
C ASN A 7 -26.73 2.95 -19.72
N GLU A 8 -25.77 2.28 -19.08
CA GLU A 8 -24.34 2.57 -19.29
C GLU A 8 -23.56 1.26 -19.45
N GLY A 9 -22.81 1.12 -20.55
CA GLY A 9 -22.02 -0.08 -20.83
C GLY A 9 -21.05 -0.45 -19.71
N SER A 10 -21.09 -1.71 -19.29
CA SER A 10 -20.19 -2.37 -18.32
C SER A 10 -20.09 -1.71 -16.94
N THR A 11 -21.20 -1.59 -16.22
CA THR A 11 -21.25 -1.15 -14.80
C THR A 11 -20.61 -2.13 -13.81
N ARG A 12 -19.96 -3.21 -14.25
CA ARG A 12 -19.37 -4.25 -13.39
C ARG A 12 -17.99 -4.64 -13.90
N PHE A 13 -17.21 -5.28 -13.03
CA PHE A 13 -15.99 -5.97 -13.46
C PHE A 13 -16.32 -7.05 -14.50
N ARG A 14 -15.46 -7.19 -15.52
CA ARG A 14 -15.66 -8.13 -16.63
C ARG A 14 -15.38 -9.57 -16.19
N SER A 15 -14.39 -9.77 -15.33
CA SER A 15 -14.04 -11.09 -14.82
C SER A 15 -13.72 -11.11 -13.33
N ARG A 16 -13.87 -12.29 -12.70
CA ARG A 16 -13.47 -12.54 -11.31
C ARG A 16 -12.00 -12.20 -11.08
N LEU A 17 -11.14 -12.60 -12.03
CA LEU A 17 -9.72 -12.27 -11.98
C LEU A 17 -9.49 -10.76 -12.03
N GLY A 18 -10.26 -10.02 -12.82
CA GLY A 18 -10.19 -8.56 -12.86
C GLY A 18 -10.53 -7.90 -11.53
N LEU A 19 -11.57 -8.39 -10.84
CA LEU A 19 -11.90 -7.97 -9.49
C LEU A 19 -10.78 -8.31 -8.51
N ILE A 20 -10.34 -9.57 -8.46
CA ILE A 20 -9.29 -10.02 -7.53
C ILE A 20 -8.01 -9.21 -7.73
N LEU A 21 -7.54 -9.03 -8.96
CA LEU A 21 -6.35 -8.23 -9.23
C LEU A 21 -6.56 -6.76 -8.87
N SER A 22 -7.76 -6.21 -9.04
CA SER A 22 -8.02 -4.82 -8.64
C SER A 22 -8.04 -4.65 -7.12
N VAL A 23 -8.57 -5.62 -6.39
CA VAL A 23 -8.56 -5.57 -4.91
C VAL A 23 -7.18 -5.93 -4.35
N LEU A 24 -6.44 -6.84 -4.97
CA LEU A 24 -5.02 -7.01 -4.67
C LEU A 24 -4.23 -5.74 -4.97
N GLY A 25 -4.64 -4.94 -5.96
CA GLY A 25 -4.05 -3.62 -6.17
C GLY A 25 -4.42 -2.57 -5.12
N ILE A 26 -5.43 -2.82 -4.28
CA ILE A 26 -5.65 -2.05 -3.04
C ILE A 26 -4.64 -2.50 -2.00
N ALA A 27 -4.59 -3.82 -1.75
CA ALA A 27 -3.88 -4.40 -0.62
C ALA A 27 -2.35 -4.42 -0.83
N VAL A 28 -1.89 -4.87 -1.98
CA VAL A 28 -0.46 -4.92 -2.33
C VAL A 28 0.03 -3.53 -2.70
N GLY A 29 0.42 -2.76 -1.68
CA GLY A 29 0.92 -1.39 -1.80
C GLY A 29 2.36 -1.24 -1.32
N THR A 30 2.79 0.01 -1.16
CA THR A 30 4.10 0.33 -0.54
C THR A 30 4.24 -0.28 0.85
N GLY A 31 3.14 -0.38 1.60
CA GLY A 31 3.07 -0.98 2.95
C GLY A 31 3.73 -2.36 3.04
N ASN A 32 3.47 -3.23 2.06
CA ASN A 32 4.03 -4.59 2.01
C ASN A 32 5.54 -4.59 1.72
N ILE A 33 5.99 -3.66 0.86
CA ILE A 33 7.35 -3.70 0.32
C ILE A 33 8.35 -3.04 1.25
N TRP A 34 7.96 -1.95 1.90
CA TRP A 34 8.92 -1.03 2.53
C TRP A 34 8.71 -0.87 4.04
N ARG A 35 7.47 -1.05 4.51
CA ARG A 35 7.04 -0.78 5.87
C ARG A 35 7.02 -2.10 6.61
N PHE A 36 6.39 -3.13 6.05
CA PHE A 36 6.34 -4.46 6.65
C PHE A 36 7.72 -4.98 7.06
N PRO A 37 8.78 -4.95 6.22
CA PRO A 37 10.10 -5.44 6.63
C PRO A 37 10.71 -4.62 7.77
N ARG A 38 10.47 -3.30 7.79
CA ARG A 38 10.87 -2.42 8.89
C ARG A 38 10.10 -2.74 10.18
N ILE A 39 8.79 -2.99 10.12
CA ILE A 39 8.00 -3.35 11.31
C ILE A 39 8.46 -4.70 11.86
N VAL A 40 8.77 -5.67 10.99
CA VAL A 40 9.37 -6.95 11.42
C VAL A 40 10.68 -6.67 12.17
N ALA A 41 11.58 -5.87 11.60
CA ALA A 41 12.84 -5.52 12.25
C ALA A 41 12.62 -4.76 13.58
N GLN A 42 11.67 -3.81 13.64
CA GLN A 42 11.35 -3.06 14.85
C GLN A 42 10.86 -3.96 15.99
N ASN A 43 10.14 -5.03 15.66
CA ASN A 43 9.62 -6.00 16.61
C ASN A 43 10.48 -7.28 16.70
N SER A 44 11.70 -7.26 16.17
CA SER A 44 12.66 -8.36 16.29
C SER A 44 13.68 -8.11 17.39
N THR A 45 14.15 -9.20 17.97
CA THR A 45 15.32 -9.24 18.85
C THR A 45 16.56 -9.63 18.04
N VAL A 46 17.70 -9.78 18.70
CA VAL A 46 18.91 -10.35 18.07
C VAL A 46 18.73 -11.82 17.69
N GLU A 47 17.76 -12.52 18.28
CA GLU A 47 17.50 -13.95 18.05
C GLU A 47 16.71 -14.20 16.76
N GLY A 48 15.84 -13.26 16.34
CA GLY A 48 15.07 -13.39 15.11
C GLY A 48 13.82 -12.51 15.04
N GLY A 49 13.26 -12.38 13.83
CA GLY A 49 12.04 -11.63 13.54
C GLY A 49 10.75 -12.45 13.46
N GLY A 50 10.85 -13.78 13.55
CA GLY A 50 9.72 -14.68 13.32
C GLY A 50 8.59 -14.58 14.35
N GLY A 51 8.88 -14.10 15.56
CA GLY A 51 7.87 -13.91 16.61
C GLY A 51 6.77 -12.92 16.20
N PHE A 52 7.14 -11.79 15.59
CA PHE A 52 6.18 -10.81 15.07
C PHE A 52 5.28 -11.41 13.97
N LEU A 53 5.82 -12.28 13.11
CA LEU A 53 5.06 -12.91 12.02
C LEU A 53 3.89 -13.75 12.56
N ILE A 54 4.05 -14.38 13.73
CA ILE A 54 2.99 -15.15 14.38
C ILE A 54 1.82 -14.23 14.77
N ALA A 55 2.10 -13.14 15.50
CA ALA A 55 1.08 -12.17 15.89
C ALA A 55 0.38 -11.58 14.65
N TRP A 56 1.16 -11.21 13.63
CA TRP A 56 0.63 -10.64 12.39
C TRP A 56 -0.25 -11.62 11.59
N LEU A 57 0.11 -12.90 11.53
CA LEU A 57 -0.72 -13.95 10.91
C LEU A 57 -2.01 -14.20 11.70
N LEU A 58 -1.96 -14.18 13.03
CA LEU A 58 -3.17 -14.32 13.85
C LEU A 58 -4.13 -13.14 13.63
N CYS A 59 -3.62 -11.91 13.58
CA CYS A 59 -4.41 -10.72 13.26
C CYS A 59 -5.05 -10.80 11.87
N LEU A 60 -4.39 -11.41 10.87
CA LEU A 60 -4.97 -11.62 9.54
C LEU A 60 -6.30 -12.39 9.62
N PHE A 61 -6.29 -13.54 10.29
CA PHE A 61 -7.43 -14.44 10.35
C PHE A 61 -8.52 -13.97 11.33
N MET A 62 -8.11 -13.38 12.45
CA MET A 62 -9.05 -12.97 13.50
C MET A 62 -9.72 -11.62 13.23
N TRP A 63 -9.09 -10.75 12.45
CA TRP A 63 -9.56 -9.36 12.29
C TRP A 63 -9.69 -8.96 10.82
N SER A 64 -8.61 -9.00 10.03
CA SER A 64 -8.65 -8.46 8.66
C SER A 64 -9.56 -9.24 7.73
N ILE A 65 -9.43 -10.56 7.64
CA ILE A 65 -10.29 -11.38 6.76
C ILE A 65 -11.78 -11.22 7.10
N PRO A 66 -12.21 -11.30 8.38
CA PRO A 66 -13.59 -11.00 8.77
C PRO A 66 -14.09 -9.62 8.30
N LEU A 67 -13.30 -8.56 8.50
CA LEU A 67 -13.67 -7.22 8.05
C LEU A 67 -13.72 -7.11 6.52
N MET A 68 -12.81 -7.75 5.81
CA MET A 68 -12.85 -7.81 4.35
C MET A 68 -14.12 -8.52 3.88
N ILE A 69 -14.53 -9.62 4.53
CA ILE A 69 -15.79 -10.31 4.24
C ILE A 69 -16.97 -9.34 4.42
N ALA A 70 -16.98 -8.57 5.51
CA ALA A 70 -18.01 -7.57 5.77
C ALA A 70 -18.04 -6.50 4.67
N GLU A 71 -16.89 -5.92 4.30
CA GLU A 71 -16.81 -4.91 3.24
C GLU A 71 -17.24 -5.43 1.86
N TYR A 72 -16.78 -6.63 1.49
CA TYR A 72 -17.22 -7.28 0.26
C TYR A 72 -18.74 -7.54 0.28
N GLY A 73 -19.29 -7.99 1.41
CA GLY A 73 -20.72 -8.23 1.61
C GLY A 73 -21.55 -6.96 1.51
N LEU A 74 -21.14 -5.90 2.21
CA LEU A 74 -21.78 -4.58 2.20
C LEU A 74 -21.75 -3.97 0.80
N GLY A 75 -20.60 -3.99 0.11
CA GLY A 75 -20.49 -3.46 -1.24
C GLY A 75 -21.34 -4.24 -2.23
N LYS A 76 -21.26 -5.58 -2.22
CA LYS A 76 -21.99 -6.44 -3.17
C LYS A 76 -23.51 -6.36 -2.97
N SER A 77 -24.00 -6.27 -1.75
CA SER A 77 -25.44 -6.19 -1.45
C SER A 77 -25.99 -4.75 -1.55
N GLY A 78 -25.17 -3.76 -1.20
CA GLY A 78 -25.50 -2.35 -1.24
C GLY A 78 -25.55 -1.80 -2.65
N ARG A 79 -24.61 -2.21 -3.52
CA ARG A 79 -24.43 -1.65 -4.89
C ARG A 79 -24.23 -0.14 -4.92
N MET A 80 -23.88 0.44 -3.77
CA MET A 80 -23.60 1.84 -3.53
C MET A 80 -22.15 1.97 -3.05
N GLY A 81 -21.61 3.18 -2.99
CA GLY A 81 -20.38 3.46 -2.27
C GLY A 81 -20.56 3.32 -0.76
N VAL A 82 -19.52 3.73 -0.04
CA VAL A 82 -19.37 3.49 1.40
C VAL A 82 -20.53 4.10 2.21
N ILE A 83 -20.86 5.37 1.95
CA ILE A 83 -21.93 6.11 2.63
C ILE A 83 -23.28 5.40 2.46
N GLY A 84 -23.70 5.16 1.21
CA GLY A 84 -24.99 4.56 0.92
C GLY A 84 -25.09 3.12 1.43
N SER A 85 -24.00 2.34 1.35
CA SER A 85 -23.99 0.95 1.83
C SER A 85 -24.15 0.88 3.35
N ILE A 86 -23.45 1.73 4.10
CA ILE A 86 -23.60 1.79 5.57
C ILE A 86 -24.99 2.32 5.95
N GLN A 87 -25.48 3.37 5.28
CA GLN A 87 -26.83 3.89 5.50
C GLN A 87 -27.91 2.82 5.28
N LYS A 88 -27.74 1.95 4.28
CA LYS A 88 -28.66 0.85 4.00
C LYS A 88 -28.57 -0.27 5.04
N ALA A 89 -27.38 -0.60 5.52
CA ALA A 89 -27.16 -1.67 6.48
C ALA A 89 -27.61 -1.30 7.90
N MET A 90 -27.34 -0.05 8.33
CA MET A 90 -27.56 0.40 9.71
C MET A 90 -28.75 1.36 9.86
N GLY A 91 -29.38 1.78 8.76
CA GLY A 91 -30.48 2.74 8.74
C GLY A 91 -30.05 4.19 8.49
N GLY A 92 -31.02 4.99 8.04
CA GLY A 92 -30.82 6.33 7.46
C GLY A 92 -29.95 7.32 8.25
N ARG A 93 -29.97 7.25 9.58
CA ARG A 93 -29.25 8.17 10.48
C ARG A 93 -27.74 7.94 10.55
N HIS A 94 -27.25 6.78 10.11
CA HIS A 94 -25.85 6.37 10.29
C HIS A 94 -24.97 6.62 9.06
N GLY A 95 -25.47 7.30 8.02
CA GLY A 95 -24.68 7.58 6.81
C GLY A 95 -23.38 8.36 7.08
N TRP A 96 -23.33 9.16 8.15
CA TRP A 96 -22.12 9.89 8.55
C TRP A 96 -20.95 8.96 8.91
N LEU A 97 -21.21 7.76 9.41
CA LEU A 97 -20.19 6.75 9.68
C LEU A 97 -19.46 6.35 8.39
N GLY A 98 -20.22 6.10 7.32
CA GLY A 98 -19.64 5.86 6.01
C GLY A 98 -18.98 7.09 5.40
N GLY A 99 -19.47 8.29 5.75
CA GLY A 99 -18.84 9.56 5.40
C GLY A 99 -17.45 9.68 6.03
N PHE A 100 -17.31 9.32 7.30
CA PHE A 100 -16.03 9.30 8.01
C PHE A 100 -15.05 8.32 7.37
N VAL A 101 -15.45 7.06 7.14
CA VAL A 101 -14.61 6.06 6.47
C VAL A 101 -14.14 6.57 5.10
N ALA A 102 -15.06 7.14 4.30
CA ALA A 102 -14.71 7.65 2.99
C ALA A 102 -13.78 8.86 3.04
N PHE A 103 -13.97 9.74 4.03
CA PHE A 103 -13.13 10.91 4.24
C PHE A 103 -11.72 10.51 4.67
N VAL A 104 -11.55 9.57 5.59
CA VAL A 104 -10.23 9.06 6.01
C VAL A 104 -9.47 8.50 4.81
N ALA A 105 -10.08 7.63 4.00
CA ALA A 105 -9.44 7.10 2.79
C ALA A 105 -9.09 8.21 1.77
N THR A 106 -9.92 9.26 1.67
CA THR A 106 -9.66 10.42 0.81
C THR A 106 -8.56 11.33 1.36
N ALA A 107 -8.42 11.43 2.68
CA ALA A 107 -7.36 12.21 3.30
C ALA A 107 -6.00 11.51 3.16
N ILE A 108 -5.99 10.16 3.21
CA ILE A 108 -4.78 9.37 2.93
C ILE A 108 -4.31 9.56 1.49
N LEU A 109 -5.25 9.61 0.52
CA LEU A 109 -4.94 9.90 -0.89
C LEU A 109 -4.07 11.15 -1.06
N PHE A 110 -4.27 12.19 -0.25
CA PHE A 110 -3.54 13.46 -0.37
C PHE A 110 -2.03 13.29 -0.16
N TYR A 111 -1.60 12.60 0.89
CA TYR A 111 -0.17 12.38 1.13
C TYR A 111 0.35 11.11 0.44
N TYR A 112 -0.49 10.10 0.19
CA TYR A 112 -0.07 8.84 -0.45
C TYR A 112 0.34 9.03 -1.91
N SER A 113 -0.26 9.99 -2.61
CA SER A 113 0.20 10.40 -3.95
C SER A 113 1.60 11.01 -3.94
N VAL A 114 2.00 11.65 -2.84
CA VAL A 114 3.35 12.17 -2.63
C VAL A 114 4.34 11.00 -2.46
N VAL A 115 3.99 9.97 -1.68
CA VAL A 115 4.78 8.74 -1.59
C VAL A 115 4.97 8.09 -2.96
N THR A 116 3.90 8.01 -3.76
CA THR A 116 3.96 7.46 -5.12
C THR A 116 4.94 8.26 -6.00
N ALA A 117 4.97 9.58 -5.83
CA ALA A 117 5.90 10.47 -6.53
C ALA A 117 7.36 10.21 -6.13
N TRP A 118 7.62 9.92 -4.85
CA TRP A 118 8.96 9.54 -4.37
C TRP A 118 9.45 8.26 -5.04
N CYS A 119 8.59 7.23 -5.12
CA CYS A 119 8.92 5.97 -5.78
C CYS A 119 9.25 6.19 -7.27
N LEU A 120 8.44 7.00 -7.97
CA LEU A 120 8.66 7.33 -9.38
C LEU A 120 9.96 8.11 -9.60
N TYR A 121 10.27 9.06 -8.71
CA TYR A 121 11.51 9.81 -8.76
C TYR A 121 12.73 8.88 -8.65
N TYR A 122 12.74 8.00 -7.65
CA TYR A 122 13.84 7.06 -7.44
C TYR A 122 13.97 6.04 -8.56
N PHE A 123 12.85 5.58 -9.13
CA PHE A 123 12.89 4.76 -10.34
C PHE A 123 13.63 5.50 -11.47
N GLY A 124 13.29 6.76 -11.73
CA GLY A 124 13.96 7.57 -12.75
C GLY A 124 15.44 7.82 -12.44
N GLN A 125 15.77 8.20 -11.20
CA GLN A 125 17.15 8.45 -10.78
C GLN A 125 18.04 7.22 -10.98
N LEU A 126 17.62 6.06 -10.46
CA LEU A 126 18.42 4.83 -10.56
C LEU A 126 18.50 4.32 -12.00
N THR A 127 17.43 4.50 -12.79
CA THR A 127 17.40 4.05 -14.19
C THR A 127 18.28 4.91 -15.08
N PHE A 128 18.21 6.24 -14.96
CA PHE A 128 18.83 7.16 -15.93
C PHE A 128 20.14 7.78 -15.45
N VAL A 129 20.28 8.04 -14.15
CA VAL A 129 21.49 8.66 -13.57
C VAL A 129 22.42 7.57 -13.04
N GLY A 130 21.94 6.76 -12.10
CA GLY A 130 22.72 5.71 -11.46
C GLY A 130 22.42 5.60 -9.97
N LEU A 131 23.11 4.69 -9.31
CA LEU A 131 23.03 4.51 -7.87
C LEU A 131 24.02 5.47 -7.17
N PRO A 132 23.66 5.99 -5.98
CA PRO A 132 24.57 6.82 -5.20
C PRO A 132 25.77 5.98 -4.70
N PRO A 133 27.03 6.40 -4.90
CA PRO A 133 28.21 5.63 -4.46
C PRO A 133 28.44 5.57 -2.94
N THR A 134 27.92 6.55 -2.20
CA THR A 134 28.18 6.71 -0.76
C THR A 134 26.92 7.13 -0.01
N MET A 135 26.86 6.83 1.30
CA MET A 135 25.71 7.17 2.14
C MET A 135 25.37 8.67 2.13
N ASP A 136 26.39 9.54 2.17
CA ASP A 136 26.19 10.99 2.12
C ASP A 136 25.53 11.43 0.81
N LEU A 137 25.99 10.89 -0.32
CA LEU A 137 25.36 11.14 -1.63
C LEU A 137 23.92 10.60 -1.72
N ALA A 138 23.60 9.48 -1.05
CA ALA A 138 22.22 9.00 -0.98
C ALA A 138 21.33 9.94 -0.15
N MET A 139 21.86 10.46 0.97
CA MET A 139 21.18 11.44 1.81
C MET A 139 21.00 12.77 1.08
N ASP A 140 22.01 13.24 0.34
CA ASP A 140 21.95 14.44 -0.48
C ASP A 140 20.96 14.29 -1.64
N GLN A 141 20.86 13.11 -2.25
CA GLN A 141 19.84 12.83 -3.25
C GLN A 141 18.42 12.96 -2.67
N TRP A 142 18.18 12.40 -1.47
CA TRP A 142 16.90 12.54 -0.77
C TRP A 142 16.61 14.01 -0.44
N ASN A 143 17.54 14.69 0.22
CA ASN A 143 17.39 16.08 0.65
C ASN A 143 17.24 17.04 -0.53
N GLY A 144 18.00 16.82 -1.59
CA GLY A 144 17.93 17.60 -2.84
C GLY A 144 16.57 17.43 -3.52
N PHE A 145 16.04 16.20 -3.56
CA PHE A 145 14.69 15.95 -4.05
C PHE A 145 13.64 16.71 -3.22
N GLN A 146 13.68 16.58 -1.89
CA GLN A 146 12.69 17.22 -1.00
C GLN A 146 12.73 18.75 -1.04
N LYS A 147 13.90 19.35 -1.27
CA LYS A 147 14.07 20.81 -1.42
C LYS A 147 13.73 21.33 -2.82
N SER A 148 13.56 20.45 -3.80
CA SER A 148 13.28 20.81 -5.18
C SER A 148 11.77 20.92 -5.45
N ASN A 149 11.41 21.27 -6.69
CA ASN A 149 10.02 21.26 -7.15
C ASN A 149 9.53 19.86 -7.59
N TRP A 150 10.43 18.86 -7.65
CA TRP A 150 10.09 17.52 -8.12
C TRP A 150 9.00 16.81 -7.33
N PRO A 151 8.92 16.91 -5.98
CA PRO A 151 7.83 16.32 -5.22
C PRO A 151 6.45 16.78 -5.70
N VAL A 152 6.28 18.10 -5.90
CA VAL A 152 5.02 18.70 -6.37
C VAL A 152 4.72 18.32 -7.82
N VAL A 153 5.72 18.39 -8.70
CA VAL A 153 5.56 18.07 -10.13
C VAL A 153 5.15 16.61 -10.31
N LEU A 154 5.88 15.67 -9.70
CA LEU A 154 5.61 14.24 -9.84
C LEU A 154 4.32 13.83 -9.13
N HIS A 155 3.99 14.43 -7.98
CA HIS A 155 2.69 14.29 -7.33
C HIS A 155 1.55 14.69 -8.28
N GLY A 156 1.67 15.84 -8.96
CA GLY A 156 0.70 16.29 -9.96
C GLY A 156 0.55 15.33 -11.14
N VAL A 157 1.66 14.82 -11.67
CA VAL A 157 1.66 13.80 -12.75
C VAL A 157 0.92 12.54 -12.31
N ILE A 158 1.21 12.04 -11.11
CA ILE A 158 0.60 10.84 -10.55
C ILE A 158 -0.91 11.04 -10.33
N ILE A 159 -1.33 12.15 -9.74
CA ILE A 159 -2.76 12.47 -9.54
C ILE A 159 -3.47 12.61 -10.88
N ALA A 160 -2.87 13.27 -11.87
CA ALA A 160 -3.44 13.41 -13.19
C ALA A 160 -3.64 12.05 -13.87
N ALA A 161 -2.63 11.17 -13.81
CA ALA A 161 -2.70 9.83 -14.37
C ALA A 161 -3.78 8.96 -13.68
N GLY A 162 -3.79 8.93 -12.34
CA GLY A 162 -4.78 8.18 -11.56
C GLY A 162 -6.21 8.69 -11.80
N SER A 163 -6.40 10.01 -11.79
CA SER A 163 -7.69 10.64 -12.06
C SER A 163 -8.18 10.38 -13.48
N TRP A 164 -7.27 10.34 -14.46
CA TRP A 164 -7.62 9.97 -15.83
C TRP A 164 -8.07 8.52 -15.96
N ILE A 165 -7.43 7.57 -15.25
CA ILE A 165 -7.85 6.17 -15.21
C ILE A 165 -9.25 6.05 -14.60
N VAL A 166 -9.49 6.70 -13.46
CA VAL A 166 -10.80 6.69 -12.79
C VAL A 166 -11.87 7.38 -13.64
N TYR A 167 -11.53 8.47 -14.31
CA TYR A 167 -12.41 9.16 -15.28
C TYR A 167 -12.90 8.22 -16.38
N LYS A 168 -12.06 7.29 -16.85
CA LYS A 168 -12.42 6.28 -17.85
C LYS A 168 -13.23 5.10 -17.28
N GLY A 169 -13.42 5.04 -15.96
CA GLY A 169 -14.30 4.10 -15.27
C GLY A 169 -13.68 2.73 -14.98
N ILE A 170 -14.50 1.87 -14.35
CA ILE A 170 -14.06 0.61 -13.72
C ILE A 170 -13.42 -0.38 -14.70
N GLY A 171 -13.87 -0.43 -15.95
CA GLY A 171 -13.26 -1.29 -16.97
C GLY A 171 -11.84 -0.87 -17.37
N THR A 172 -11.45 0.38 -17.14
CA THR A 172 -10.08 0.84 -17.35
C THR A 172 -9.22 0.54 -16.13
N ILE A 173 -9.75 0.76 -14.92
CA ILE A 173 -9.12 0.32 -13.66
C ILE A 173 -8.77 -1.17 -13.73
N GLU A 174 -9.73 -2.01 -14.15
CA GLU A 174 -9.51 -3.46 -14.30
C GLU A 174 -8.38 -3.78 -15.28
N ARG A 175 -8.34 -3.12 -16.44
CA ARG A 175 -7.30 -3.35 -17.46
C ARG A 175 -5.92 -2.92 -16.98
N VAL A 176 -5.85 -1.79 -16.28
CA VAL A 176 -4.59 -1.29 -15.71
C VAL A 176 -4.09 -2.24 -14.63
N ASN A 177 -4.93 -2.65 -13.67
CA ASN A 177 -4.54 -3.56 -12.60
C ASN A 177 -4.20 -4.98 -13.09
N LYS A 178 -4.79 -5.42 -14.23
CA LYS A 178 -4.38 -6.65 -14.92
C LYS A 178 -2.94 -6.61 -15.44
N VAL A 179 -2.34 -5.43 -15.57
CA VAL A 179 -0.93 -5.26 -15.97
C VAL A 179 -0.08 -4.93 -14.74
N LEU A 180 -0.48 -3.93 -13.94
CA LEU A 180 0.31 -3.46 -12.80
C LEU A 180 0.59 -4.57 -11.80
N ILE A 181 -0.44 -5.33 -11.37
CA ILE A 181 -0.28 -6.30 -10.29
C ILE A 181 0.55 -7.51 -10.71
N PRO A 182 0.30 -8.17 -11.85
CA PRO A 182 1.19 -9.25 -12.30
C PRO A 182 2.62 -8.78 -12.57
N SER A 183 2.80 -7.58 -13.14
CA SER A 183 4.13 -7.02 -13.39
C SER A 183 4.89 -6.76 -12.09
N LEU A 184 4.20 -6.19 -11.10
CA LEU A 184 4.73 -5.99 -9.75
C LEU A 184 5.19 -7.30 -9.11
N LEU A 185 4.33 -8.32 -9.13
CA LEU A 185 4.66 -9.63 -8.54
C LEU A 185 5.87 -10.25 -9.23
N LEU A 186 5.92 -10.18 -10.57
CA LEU A 186 7.05 -10.67 -11.34
C LEU A 186 8.35 -9.93 -10.98
N ILE A 187 8.30 -8.60 -10.88
CA ILE A 187 9.42 -7.76 -10.50
C ILE A 187 9.95 -8.14 -9.12
N ILE A 188 9.07 -8.27 -8.12
CA ILE A 188 9.48 -8.62 -6.75
C ILE A 188 10.08 -10.04 -6.72
N LEU A 189 9.52 -10.99 -7.46
CA LEU A 189 10.07 -12.35 -7.54
C LEU A 189 11.45 -12.38 -8.19
N ILE A 190 11.65 -11.68 -9.30
CA ILE A 190 12.97 -11.56 -9.94
C ILE A 190 13.96 -10.92 -8.97
N ALA A 191 13.53 -9.87 -8.27
CA ALA A 191 14.37 -9.18 -7.30
C ALA A 191 14.75 -10.10 -6.14
N LEU A 192 13.80 -10.86 -5.60
CA LEU A 192 14.03 -11.84 -4.54
C LEU A 192 15.04 -12.91 -4.97
N VAL A 193 14.87 -13.49 -6.17
CA VAL A 193 15.81 -14.50 -6.69
C VAL A 193 17.22 -13.93 -6.79
N ARG A 194 17.37 -12.68 -7.26
CA ARG A 194 18.67 -12.02 -7.28
C ARG A 194 19.21 -11.76 -5.87
N ALA A 195 18.39 -11.34 -4.92
CA ALA A 195 18.82 -11.13 -3.54
C ALA A 195 19.26 -12.44 -2.87
N LEU A 196 18.55 -13.55 -3.11
CA LEU A 196 18.90 -14.88 -2.58
C LEU A 196 20.22 -15.42 -3.13
N SER A 197 20.66 -14.96 -4.30
CA SER A 197 21.97 -15.32 -4.86
C SER A 197 23.15 -14.58 -4.22
N LEU A 198 22.90 -13.62 -3.32
CA LEU A 198 23.97 -12.96 -2.59
C LEU A 198 24.61 -13.91 -1.56
N PRO A 199 25.92 -13.77 -1.30
CA PRO A 199 26.55 -14.47 -0.18
C PRO A 199 25.83 -14.06 1.12
N ASN A 200 25.63 -15.00 2.04
CA ASN A 200 24.98 -14.78 3.34
C ASN A 200 23.51 -14.31 3.29
N ALA A 201 22.87 -14.26 2.11
CA ALA A 201 21.43 -13.96 2.00
C ALA A 201 20.54 -14.93 2.78
N GLY A 202 21.01 -16.18 2.95
CA GLY A 202 20.35 -17.21 3.74
C GLY A 202 20.25 -16.84 5.23
N GLU A 203 21.18 -16.06 5.77
CA GLU A 203 21.10 -15.55 7.15
C GLU A 203 19.91 -14.61 7.31
N GLY A 204 19.64 -13.74 6.33
CA GLY A 204 18.49 -12.85 6.37
C GLY A 204 17.16 -13.62 6.34
N ILE A 205 17.07 -14.69 5.55
CA ILE A 205 15.90 -15.57 5.54
C ILE A 205 15.76 -16.32 6.85
N ALA A 206 16.85 -16.89 7.36
CA ALA A 206 16.86 -17.56 8.65
C ALA A 206 16.40 -16.62 9.76
N PHE A 207 16.98 -15.42 9.85
CA PHE A 207 16.60 -14.39 10.80
C PHE A 207 15.10 -14.03 10.70
N LEU A 208 14.57 -13.82 9.49
CA LEU A 208 13.17 -13.48 9.27
C LEU A 208 12.21 -14.55 9.81
N PHE A 209 12.58 -15.83 9.70
CA PHE A 209 11.73 -16.96 10.09
C PHE A 209 12.10 -17.63 11.42
N THR A 210 13.20 -17.26 12.07
CA THR A 210 13.55 -17.73 13.42
C THR A 210 12.61 -17.08 14.44
N PRO A 211 11.77 -17.86 15.13
CA PRO A 211 10.79 -17.30 16.06
C PRO A 211 11.41 -17.07 17.43
N ASP A 212 11.51 -15.80 17.84
CA ASP A 212 11.67 -15.45 19.25
C ASP A 212 10.27 -15.27 19.87
N LEU A 213 9.83 -16.24 20.68
CA LEU A 213 8.51 -16.20 21.32
C LEU A 213 8.43 -15.20 22.48
N SER A 214 9.57 -14.69 22.97
CA SER A 214 9.57 -13.72 24.06
C SER A 214 8.86 -12.42 23.67
N VAL A 215 8.96 -12.01 22.40
CA VAL A 215 8.33 -10.80 21.87
C VAL A 215 6.80 -10.84 21.96
N LEU A 216 6.18 -12.04 21.95
CA LEU A 216 4.72 -12.17 22.02
C LEU A 216 4.15 -11.78 23.38
N LYS A 217 5.00 -11.64 24.41
CA LYS A 217 4.60 -11.13 25.73
C LYS A 217 4.40 -9.61 25.74
N GLU A 218 5.01 -8.91 24.78
CA GLU A 218 4.93 -7.46 24.68
C GLU A 218 3.62 -7.02 24.03
N PRO A 219 2.74 -6.26 24.71
CA PRO A 219 1.47 -5.82 24.13
C PRO A 219 1.63 -4.95 22.88
N THR A 220 2.73 -4.22 22.79
CA THR A 220 3.08 -3.37 21.64
C THR A 220 3.24 -4.19 20.36
N VAL A 221 3.76 -5.42 20.43
CA VAL A 221 3.90 -6.31 19.27
C VAL A 221 2.54 -6.64 18.65
N TRP A 222 1.51 -6.86 19.48
CA TRP A 222 0.15 -7.13 19.02
C TRP A 222 -0.51 -5.89 18.41
N LEU A 223 -0.27 -4.71 18.98
CA LEU A 223 -0.75 -3.44 18.43
C LEU A 223 -0.11 -3.15 17.06
N GLU A 224 1.19 -3.35 16.93
CA GLU A 224 1.92 -3.19 15.67
C GLU A 224 1.47 -4.24 14.64
N ALA A 225 1.29 -5.49 15.04
CA ALA A 225 0.80 -6.56 14.17
C ALA A 225 -0.60 -6.28 13.61
N LEU A 226 -1.53 -5.86 14.48
CA LEU A 226 -2.89 -5.48 14.10
C LEU A 226 -2.88 -4.27 13.16
N THR A 227 -2.15 -3.22 13.54
CA THR A 227 -2.05 -1.99 12.76
C THR A 227 -1.44 -2.28 11.40
N GLN A 228 -0.34 -3.02 11.33
CA GLN A 228 0.30 -3.40 10.09
C GLN A 228 -0.63 -4.19 9.16
N ASN A 229 -1.42 -5.12 9.70
CA ASN A 229 -2.38 -5.90 8.90
C ASN A 229 -3.56 -5.05 8.38
N ALA A 230 -4.00 -4.05 9.16
CA ALA A 230 -4.99 -3.07 8.72
C ALA A 230 -4.48 -2.19 7.59
N TRP A 231 -3.20 -1.79 7.67
CA TRP A 231 -2.56 -0.96 6.66
C TRP A 231 -2.26 -1.72 5.36
N ASP A 232 -1.83 -2.98 5.44
CA ASP A 232 -1.48 -3.75 4.25
C ASP A 232 -2.71 -4.35 3.55
N THR A 233 -3.68 -4.94 4.26
CA THR A 233 -4.83 -5.57 3.57
C THR A 233 -5.84 -4.59 2.99
N GLY A 234 -5.84 -3.33 3.45
CA GLY A 234 -6.87 -2.33 3.13
C GLY A 234 -8.23 -2.61 3.80
N ALA A 235 -8.25 -3.46 4.82
CA ALA A 235 -9.46 -3.81 5.57
C ALA A 235 -10.01 -2.60 6.33
N ALA A 236 -11.32 -2.35 6.16
CA ALA A 236 -12.08 -1.25 6.75
C ALA A 236 -11.75 0.16 6.22
N TRP A 237 -11.11 0.26 5.06
CA TRP A 237 -10.89 1.54 4.39
C TRP A 237 -12.09 1.98 3.52
N GLY A 238 -13.07 1.12 3.31
CA GLY A 238 -14.15 1.30 2.35
C GLY A 238 -13.72 1.08 0.88
N LEU A 239 -12.44 0.82 0.62
CA LEU A 239 -11.90 0.59 -0.72
C LEU A 239 -12.41 -0.73 -1.31
N ILE A 240 -12.35 -1.80 -0.50
CA ILE A 240 -12.87 -3.12 -0.88
C ILE A 240 -14.38 -3.03 -1.13
N LEU A 241 -15.12 -2.36 -0.23
CA LEU A 241 -16.55 -2.11 -0.38
C LEU A 241 -16.86 -1.40 -1.70
N THR A 242 -16.09 -0.35 -2.03
CA THR A 242 -16.25 0.43 -3.26
C THR A 242 -16.11 -0.44 -4.51
N TYR A 243 -15.13 -1.34 -4.56
CA TYR A 243 -14.97 -2.29 -5.67
C TYR A 243 -15.99 -3.42 -5.64
N ALA A 244 -16.37 -3.90 -4.46
CA ALA A 244 -17.37 -4.93 -4.29
C ALA A 244 -18.76 -4.49 -4.77
N ALA A 245 -19.06 -3.19 -4.77
CA ALA A 245 -20.26 -2.64 -5.41
C ALA A 245 -20.35 -3.00 -6.91
N TYR A 246 -19.22 -3.25 -7.58
CA TYR A 246 -19.11 -3.65 -8.98
C TYR A 246 -18.90 -5.16 -9.18
N MET A 247 -18.88 -5.96 -8.11
CA MET A 247 -18.68 -7.41 -8.12
C MET A 247 -19.83 -8.14 -8.83
N ARG A 248 -19.56 -9.22 -9.58
CA ARG A 248 -20.63 -9.98 -10.26
C ARG A 248 -21.45 -10.76 -9.23
N SER A 249 -22.71 -11.05 -9.55
CA SER A 249 -23.61 -11.78 -8.62
C SER A 249 -23.08 -13.18 -8.30
N GLN A 250 -22.45 -13.86 -9.27
CA GLN A 250 -21.91 -15.21 -9.08
C GLN A 250 -20.60 -15.28 -8.27
N ASP A 251 -19.88 -14.17 -8.10
CA ASP A 251 -18.56 -14.20 -7.44
C ASP A 251 -18.75 -14.37 -5.92
N SER A 252 -17.99 -15.27 -5.29
CA SER A 252 -18.09 -15.53 -3.84
C SER A 252 -17.38 -14.45 -3.01
N VAL A 253 -18.10 -13.89 -2.04
CA VAL A 253 -17.60 -12.88 -1.08
C VAL A 253 -16.48 -13.46 -0.22
N VAL A 254 -16.76 -14.58 0.45
CA VAL A 254 -15.81 -15.22 1.38
C VAL A 254 -14.53 -15.63 0.67
N GLN A 255 -14.64 -16.31 -0.49
CA GLN A 255 -13.45 -16.70 -1.24
C GLN A 255 -12.62 -15.50 -1.70
N SER A 256 -13.27 -14.40 -2.10
CA SER A 256 -12.55 -13.20 -2.53
C SER A 256 -11.81 -12.53 -1.37
N ALA A 257 -12.41 -12.49 -0.19
CA ALA A 257 -11.77 -11.97 1.02
C ALA A 257 -10.53 -12.80 1.41
N PHE A 258 -10.65 -14.12 1.47
CA PHE A 258 -9.52 -15.01 1.77
C PHE A 258 -8.39 -14.90 0.75
N ILE A 259 -8.71 -14.91 -0.56
CA ILE A 259 -7.70 -14.75 -1.62
C ILE A 259 -6.99 -13.40 -1.49
N THR A 260 -7.73 -12.33 -1.18
CA THR A 260 -7.15 -11.00 -1.04
C THR A 260 -6.23 -10.93 0.18
N GLY A 261 -6.70 -11.35 1.36
CA GLY A 261 -5.93 -11.26 2.60
C GLY A 261 -4.69 -12.17 2.59
N ILE A 262 -4.83 -13.42 2.17
CA ILE A 262 -3.70 -14.35 2.06
C ILE A 262 -2.73 -13.88 0.96
N GLY A 263 -3.24 -13.48 -0.20
CA GLY A 263 -2.42 -12.98 -1.31
C GLY A 263 -1.58 -11.77 -0.92
N ASN A 264 -2.20 -10.80 -0.22
CA ASN A 264 -1.51 -9.66 0.36
C ASN A 264 -0.34 -10.06 1.26
N ASN A 265 -0.60 -10.94 2.22
CA ASN A 265 0.41 -11.36 3.21
C ASN A 265 1.53 -12.18 2.57
N ILE A 266 1.24 -13.00 1.55
CA ILE A 266 2.28 -13.68 0.76
C ILE A 266 3.20 -12.65 0.12
N VAL A 267 2.68 -11.57 -0.45
CA VAL A 267 3.52 -10.52 -1.04
C VAL A 267 4.36 -9.80 0.02
N SER A 268 3.79 -9.50 1.19
CA SER A 268 4.55 -8.95 2.33
C SER A 268 5.72 -9.86 2.72
N LEU A 269 5.51 -11.17 2.78
CA LEU A 269 6.58 -12.13 3.10
C LEU A 269 7.65 -12.23 2.01
N ILE A 270 7.25 -12.22 0.73
CA ILE A 270 8.21 -12.21 -0.39
C ILE A 270 9.04 -10.93 -0.35
N ALA A 271 8.41 -9.78 -0.11
CA ALA A 271 9.11 -8.51 -0.03
C ALA A 271 10.02 -8.41 1.22
N ALA A 272 9.58 -8.92 2.38
CA ALA A 272 10.45 -9.05 3.54
C ALA A 272 11.63 -9.96 3.24
N GLY A 273 11.42 -11.12 2.61
CA GLY A 273 12.51 -11.98 2.16
C GLY A 273 13.51 -11.23 1.28
N LEU A 274 13.02 -10.45 0.31
CA LEU A 274 13.87 -9.62 -0.56
C LEU A 274 14.71 -8.62 0.26
N ILE A 275 14.08 -7.86 1.15
CA ILE A 275 14.78 -6.84 1.94
C ILE A 275 15.77 -7.48 2.91
N PHE A 276 15.36 -8.47 3.70
CA PHE A 276 16.23 -9.14 4.67
C PHE A 276 17.40 -9.85 3.97
N SER A 277 17.17 -10.56 2.86
CA SER A 277 18.25 -11.17 2.08
C SER A 277 19.21 -10.13 1.50
N THR A 278 18.71 -8.99 1.04
CA THR A 278 19.56 -7.92 0.49
C THR A 278 20.41 -7.28 1.58
N VAL A 279 19.82 -6.94 2.73
CA VAL A 279 20.52 -6.29 3.83
C VAL A 279 21.58 -7.23 4.41
N PHE A 280 21.20 -8.45 4.82
CA PHE A 280 22.16 -9.42 5.38
C PHE A 280 23.20 -9.83 4.33
N GLY A 281 22.78 -10.09 3.09
CA GLY A 281 23.70 -10.52 2.04
C GLY A 281 24.73 -9.47 1.62
N THR A 282 24.51 -8.19 1.94
CA THR A 282 25.46 -7.10 1.65
C THR A 282 26.22 -6.60 2.88
N LEU A 283 25.73 -6.86 4.10
CA LEU A 283 26.31 -6.31 5.34
C LEU A 283 26.91 -7.38 6.27
N SER A 284 26.45 -8.64 6.25
CA SER A 284 26.90 -9.70 7.17
C SER A 284 28.41 -9.98 7.12
N ALA A 285 29.10 -9.63 6.03
CA ALA A 285 30.55 -9.79 5.95
C ALA A 285 31.33 -8.75 6.79
N THR A 286 30.68 -7.65 7.18
CA THR A 286 31.33 -6.49 7.83
C THR A 286 30.65 -6.03 9.11
N GLN A 287 29.45 -6.54 9.40
CA GLN A 287 28.61 -6.09 10.51
C GLN A 287 27.99 -7.27 11.23
N THR A 288 27.76 -7.10 12.53
CA THR A 288 27.04 -8.04 13.36
C THR A 288 25.53 -7.98 13.10
N HIS A 289 24.79 -9.03 13.51
CA HIS A 289 23.32 -9.03 13.40
C HIS A 289 22.69 -7.86 14.17
N ALA A 290 23.22 -7.48 15.32
CA ALA A 290 22.72 -6.34 16.08
C ALA A 290 22.83 -5.01 15.31
N GLU A 291 23.97 -4.76 14.67
CA GLU A 291 24.20 -3.56 13.85
C GLU A 291 23.31 -3.55 12.60
N ILE A 292 23.15 -4.70 11.94
CA ILE A 292 22.26 -4.85 10.79
C ILE A 292 20.81 -4.51 11.17
N ILE A 293 20.34 -5.02 12.30
CA ILE A 293 18.99 -4.75 12.78
C ILE A 293 18.83 -3.28 13.19
N ASP A 294 19.84 -2.66 13.78
CA ASP A 294 19.82 -1.22 14.07
C ASP A 294 19.69 -0.37 12.80
N ILE A 295 20.41 -0.75 11.72
CA ILE A 295 20.26 -0.13 10.40
C ILE A 295 18.84 -0.30 9.85
N MET A 296 18.26 -1.49 9.96
CA MET A 296 16.88 -1.74 9.50
C MET A 296 15.83 -1.00 10.34
N LYS A 297 16.12 -0.76 11.63
CA LYS A 297 15.30 0.04 12.55
C LYS A 297 15.46 1.54 12.31
N THR A 298 16.62 1.97 11.79
CA THR A 298 16.95 3.38 11.53
C THR A 298 15.92 3.99 10.58
N SER A 299 15.03 4.76 11.17
CA SER A 299 13.97 5.44 10.48
C SER A 299 14.46 6.87 10.23
N GLY A 300 14.92 7.12 8.99
CA GLY A 300 15.14 8.50 8.54
C GLY A 300 13.84 9.33 8.60
N PRO A 301 13.85 10.62 8.20
CA PRO A 301 12.66 11.47 8.21
C PRO A 301 11.47 10.76 7.54
N ALA A 302 10.28 10.85 8.13
CA ALA A 302 9.06 10.21 7.66
C ALA A 302 9.12 8.68 7.49
N SER A 303 9.96 7.98 8.27
CA SER A 303 10.20 6.53 8.17
C SER A 303 10.71 6.06 6.79
N THR A 304 11.40 6.93 6.06
CA THR A 304 11.85 6.70 4.67
C THR A 304 13.27 6.12 4.56
N GLY A 305 14.03 6.13 5.66
CA GLY A 305 15.47 5.86 5.66
C GLY A 305 15.85 4.52 5.06
N LEU A 306 15.20 3.43 5.47
CA LEU A 306 15.51 2.09 4.94
C LEU A 306 15.37 2.06 3.41
N THR A 307 14.28 2.60 2.87
CA THR A 307 13.94 2.39 1.46
C THR A 307 14.59 3.38 0.52
N PHE A 308 14.68 4.66 0.89
CA PHE A 308 15.16 5.71 -0.01
C PHE A 308 16.62 6.11 0.20
N ILE A 309 17.22 5.67 1.29
CA ILE A 309 18.61 6.01 1.62
C ILE A 309 19.43 4.72 1.63
N TRP A 310 19.06 3.75 2.46
CA TRP A 310 19.80 2.49 2.57
C TRP A 310 19.66 1.59 1.35
N MET A 311 18.46 1.28 0.85
CA MET A 311 18.33 0.35 -0.28
C MET A 311 19.13 0.76 -1.53
N PRO A 312 19.14 2.03 -1.98
CA PRO A 312 20.04 2.46 -3.06
C PRO A 312 21.52 2.18 -2.75
N GLN A 313 21.98 2.43 -1.52
CA GLN A 313 23.36 2.11 -1.11
C GLN A 313 23.65 0.62 -1.09
N LEU A 314 22.70 -0.21 -0.67
CA LEU A 314 22.87 -1.66 -0.64
C LEU A 314 22.92 -2.23 -2.05
N PHE A 315 22.08 -1.72 -2.96
CA PHE A 315 22.13 -2.09 -4.37
C PHE A 315 23.47 -1.72 -5.01
N GLU A 316 24.09 -0.59 -4.66
CA GLU A 316 25.38 -0.21 -5.23
C GLU A 316 26.50 -1.21 -4.91
N LYS A 317 26.40 -1.91 -3.78
CA LYS A 317 27.34 -2.99 -3.42
C LYS A 317 27.15 -4.28 -4.23
N MET A 318 26.13 -4.36 -5.07
CA MET A 318 25.76 -5.57 -5.82
C MET A 318 26.16 -5.46 -7.29
N VAL A 319 26.73 -6.55 -7.84
CA VAL A 319 26.89 -6.68 -9.29
C VAL A 319 25.50 -6.65 -9.95
N GLY A 320 25.30 -5.72 -10.90
CA GLY A 320 23.99 -5.48 -11.52
C GLY A 320 22.99 -4.73 -10.62
N GLY A 321 23.47 -4.13 -9.52
CA GLY A 321 22.69 -3.39 -8.55
C GLY A 321 21.77 -2.33 -9.14
N ARG A 322 22.26 -1.57 -10.13
CA ARG A 322 21.47 -0.54 -10.81
C ARG A 322 20.18 -1.09 -11.43
N TRP A 323 20.28 -2.23 -12.10
CA TRP A 323 19.12 -2.89 -12.70
C TRP A 323 18.14 -3.37 -11.63
N LEU A 324 18.65 -4.00 -10.57
CA LEU A 324 17.83 -4.48 -9.47
C LEU A 324 17.13 -3.33 -8.73
N GLY A 325 17.84 -2.26 -8.41
CA GLY A 325 17.29 -1.08 -7.76
C GLY A 325 16.26 -0.36 -8.63
N SER A 326 16.51 -0.25 -9.93
CA SER A 326 15.53 0.30 -10.88
C SER A 326 14.25 -0.55 -10.90
N LEU A 327 14.37 -1.88 -10.97
CA LEU A 327 13.22 -2.78 -10.91
C LEU A 327 12.48 -2.67 -9.57
N PHE A 328 13.20 -2.62 -8.45
CA PHE A 328 12.62 -2.47 -7.13
C PHE A 328 11.76 -1.20 -7.00
N PHE A 329 12.28 -0.04 -7.42
CA PHE A 329 11.52 1.21 -7.38
C PHE A 329 10.41 1.29 -8.44
N LEU A 330 10.57 0.60 -9.58
CA LEU A 330 9.47 0.42 -10.53
C LEU A 330 8.33 -0.37 -9.89
N GLY A 331 8.65 -1.47 -9.21
CA GLY A 331 7.67 -2.25 -8.44
C GLY A 331 6.98 -1.42 -7.37
N LEU A 332 7.74 -0.70 -6.53
CA LEU A 332 7.17 0.22 -5.54
C LEU A 332 6.23 1.26 -6.17
N THR A 333 6.60 1.81 -7.32
CA THR A 333 5.75 2.77 -8.06
C THR A 333 4.45 2.11 -8.53
N MET A 334 4.52 0.90 -9.08
CA MET A 334 3.33 0.15 -9.50
C MET A 334 2.40 -0.17 -8.32
N ALA A 335 2.96 -0.61 -7.19
CA ALA A 335 2.23 -0.92 -5.97
C ALA A 335 1.53 0.32 -5.40
N ALA A 336 2.26 1.44 -5.29
CA ALA A 336 1.71 2.71 -4.82
C ALA A 336 0.60 3.21 -5.75
N PHE A 337 0.85 3.17 -7.07
CA PHE A 337 -0.09 3.71 -8.04
C PHE A 337 -1.39 2.91 -8.13
N SER A 338 -1.36 1.58 -7.99
CA SER A 338 -2.59 0.76 -7.96
C SER A 338 -3.48 1.08 -6.75
N SER A 339 -2.90 1.26 -5.57
CA SER A 339 -3.65 1.63 -4.36
C SER A 339 -4.24 3.03 -4.53
N LEU A 340 -3.46 3.97 -5.08
CA LEU A 340 -3.88 5.34 -5.33
C LEU A 340 -5.10 5.45 -6.25
N ILE A 341 -5.12 4.68 -7.36
CA ILE A 341 -6.27 4.61 -8.27
C ILE A 341 -7.54 4.24 -7.50
N SER A 342 -7.42 3.31 -6.54
CA SER A 342 -8.54 2.83 -5.74
C SER A 342 -9.06 3.88 -4.75
N MET A 343 -8.18 4.66 -4.14
CA MET A 343 -8.56 5.77 -3.26
C MET A 343 -9.28 6.89 -4.05
N ILE A 344 -8.78 7.23 -5.24
CA ILE A 344 -9.45 8.18 -6.14
C ILE A 344 -10.83 7.63 -6.55
N ALA A 345 -10.93 6.33 -6.85
CA ALA A 345 -12.20 5.70 -7.22
C ALA A 345 -13.23 5.74 -6.08
N LEU A 346 -12.81 5.54 -4.83
CA LEU A 346 -13.66 5.70 -3.66
C LEU A 346 -14.14 7.15 -3.50
N ALA A 347 -13.24 8.12 -3.53
CA ALA A 347 -13.60 9.53 -3.40
C ALA A 347 -14.56 9.97 -4.53
N GLN A 348 -14.31 9.50 -5.76
CA GLN A 348 -15.18 9.75 -6.92
C GLN A 348 -16.56 9.09 -6.74
N ARG A 349 -16.61 7.92 -6.13
CA ARG A 349 -17.85 7.16 -5.91
C ARG A 349 -18.80 7.90 -4.97
N VAL A 350 -18.29 8.54 -3.92
CA VAL A 350 -19.08 9.36 -2.98
C VAL A 350 -19.93 10.39 -3.73
N PHE A 351 -19.31 11.14 -4.64
CA PHE A 351 -20.03 12.13 -5.44
C PHE A 351 -20.98 11.51 -6.47
N LYS A 352 -20.63 10.34 -7.03
CA LYS A 352 -21.50 9.64 -7.98
C LYS A 352 -22.80 9.17 -7.32
N ASP A 353 -22.73 8.70 -6.09
CA ASP A 353 -23.91 8.20 -5.36
C ASP A 353 -24.93 9.32 -5.06
N VAL A 354 -24.48 10.57 -4.91
CA VAL A 354 -25.36 11.75 -4.77
C VAL A 354 -25.79 12.36 -6.11
N GLY A 355 -25.52 11.69 -7.23
CA GLY A 355 -26.00 12.06 -8.56
C GLY A 355 -25.03 12.85 -9.43
N ALA A 356 -23.77 13.05 -9.01
CA ALA A 356 -22.78 13.70 -9.87
C ALA A 356 -22.39 12.81 -11.06
N LYS A 357 -22.20 13.42 -12.24
CA LYS A 357 -21.63 12.73 -13.41
C LYS A 357 -20.22 12.23 -13.07
N ALA A 358 -19.93 10.97 -13.40
CA ALA A 358 -18.64 10.33 -13.07
C ALA A 358 -17.43 11.14 -13.57
N SER A 359 -17.54 11.72 -14.77
CA SER A 359 -16.53 12.58 -15.38
C SER A 359 -16.23 13.85 -14.57
N ARG A 360 -17.28 14.50 -14.04
CA ARG A 360 -17.15 15.72 -13.22
C ARG A 360 -16.59 15.38 -11.84
N ALA A 361 -17.07 14.28 -11.25
CA ALA A 361 -16.59 13.78 -9.96
C ALA A 361 -15.10 13.42 -10.01
N ALA A 362 -14.64 12.70 -11.04
CA ALA A 362 -13.24 12.33 -11.19
C ALA A 362 -12.31 13.55 -11.31
N ARG A 363 -12.71 14.58 -12.08
CA ARG A 363 -11.93 15.82 -12.20
C ARG A 363 -11.92 16.60 -10.89
N GLY A 364 -13.06 16.73 -10.21
CA GLY A 364 -13.15 17.43 -8.93
C GLY A 364 -12.28 16.77 -7.85
N VAL A 365 -12.35 15.45 -7.75
CA VAL A 365 -11.49 14.66 -6.84
C VAL A 365 -10.02 14.82 -7.21
N GLY A 366 -9.65 14.74 -8.49
CA GLY A 366 -8.27 14.95 -8.92
C GLY A 366 -7.72 16.32 -8.57
N LEU A 367 -8.51 17.39 -8.81
CA LEU A 367 -8.12 18.75 -8.44
C LEU A 367 -7.99 18.93 -6.92
N ALA A 368 -8.93 18.37 -6.15
CA ALA A 368 -8.86 18.41 -4.70
C ALA A 368 -7.65 17.62 -4.18
N ALA A 369 -7.41 16.42 -4.70
CA ALA A 369 -6.29 15.58 -4.29
C ALA A 369 -4.93 16.24 -4.61
N PHE A 370 -4.83 16.94 -5.75
CA PHE A 370 -3.65 17.74 -6.06
C PHE A 370 -3.49 18.91 -5.07
N ALA A 371 -4.54 19.71 -4.87
CA ALA A 371 -4.47 20.89 -4.01
C ALA A 371 -4.15 20.53 -2.55
N PHE A 372 -4.82 19.52 -2.00
CA PHE A 372 -4.62 19.09 -0.61
C PHE A 372 -3.38 18.20 -0.40
N GLY A 373 -2.79 17.66 -1.48
CA GLY A 373 -1.52 16.93 -1.42
C GLY A 373 -0.28 17.84 -1.41
N ILE A 374 -0.39 19.07 -1.93
CA ILE A 374 0.73 20.05 -1.98
C ILE A 374 1.39 20.27 -0.61
N PRO A 375 0.67 20.50 0.51
CA PRO A 375 1.31 20.69 1.82
C PRO A 375 2.25 19.55 2.21
N SER A 376 1.84 18.30 1.98
CA SER A 376 2.67 17.11 2.26
C SER A 376 3.80 16.94 1.23
N ALA A 377 3.66 17.47 0.02
CA ALA A 377 4.70 17.45 -1.01
C ALA A 377 5.84 18.44 -0.74
N VAL A 378 5.54 19.58 -0.10
CA VAL A 378 6.53 20.63 0.17
C VAL A 378 7.12 20.56 1.58
N ASN A 379 6.46 19.86 2.50
CA ASN A 379 6.87 19.80 3.90
C ASN A 379 6.69 18.41 4.50
N LEU A 380 7.81 17.77 4.85
CA LEU A 380 7.82 16.43 5.44
C LEU A 380 7.21 16.38 6.85
N THR A 381 7.28 17.44 7.64
CA THR A 381 6.61 17.49 8.95
C THR A 381 5.09 17.46 8.80
N ILE A 382 4.55 18.13 7.78
CA ILE A 382 3.12 18.03 7.44
C ILE A 382 2.80 16.61 6.98
N PHE A 383 3.62 16.04 6.08
CA PHE A 383 3.46 14.66 5.64
C PHE A 383 3.39 13.68 6.83
N GLU A 384 4.35 13.75 7.74
CA GLU A 384 4.44 12.89 8.93
C GLU A 384 3.20 13.01 9.81
N ASN A 385 2.74 14.25 10.03
CA ASN A 385 1.53 14.50 10.79
C ASN A 385 0.30 13.86 10.11
N GLN A 386 0.15 14.03 8.80
CA GLN A 386 -0.99 13.48 8.06
C GLN A 386 -0.96 11.95 8.06
N ASP A 387 0.21 11.32 7.87
CA ASP A 387 0.35 9.86 7.92
C ASP A 387 -0.05 9.31 9.29
N PHE A 388 0.39 9.97 10.36
CA PHE A 388 0.02 9.59 11.73
C PHE A 388 -1.48 9.77 12.01
N VAL A 389 -2.03 10.96 11.76
CA VAL A 389 -3.42 11.31 12.08
C VAL A 389 -4.40 10.40 11.35
N TRP A 390 -4.20 10.19 10.05
CA TRP A 390 -5.11 9.34 9.27
C TRP A 390 -4.90 7.86 9.55
N GLY A 391 -3.73 7.46 10.03
CA GLY A 391 -3.53 6.13 10.63
C GLY A 391 -4.43 5.86 11.81
N VAL A 392 -4.56 6.82 12.73
CA VAL A 392 -5.52 6.72 13.84
C VAL A 392 -6.96 6.71 13.32
N GLY A 393 -7.27 7.52 12.30
CA GLY A 393 -8.57 7.53 11.64
C GLY A 393 -8.97 6.18 11.03
N LEU A 394 -8.01 5.41 10.51
CA LEU A 394 -8.26 4.06 10.01
C LEU A 394 -8.63 3.07 11.12
N MET A 395 -8.03 3.19 12.30
CA MET A 395 -8.40 2.35 13.44
C MET A 395 -9.88 2.58 13.83
N VAL A 396 -10.31 3.84 13.84
CA VAL A 396 -11.72 4.20 14.04
C VAL A 396 -12.60 3.67 12.90
N SER A 397 -12.14 3.75 11.65
CA SER A 397 -12.84 3.16 10.50
C SER A 397 -13.03 1.64 10.67
N GLY A 398 -12.01 0.96 11.20
CA GLY A 398 -12.07 -0.45 11.61
C GLY A 398 -13.18 -0.75 12.60
N ALA A 399 -13.28 0.04 13.67
CA ALA A 399 -14.34 -0.11 14.66
C ALA A 399 -15.74 0.12 14.06
N ILE A 400 -15.87 1.07 13.13
CA ILE A 400 -17.13 1.36 12.44
C ILE A 400 -17.59 0.21 11.55
N ILE A 401 -16.69 -0.43 10.81
CA ILE A 401 -17.05 -1.57 9.95
C ILE A 401 -17.30 -2.84 10.75
N ALA A 402 -16.69 -2.97 11.93
CA ALA A 402 -16.89 -4.09 12.84
C ALA A 402 -18.24 -4.06 13.56
N PHE A 403 -18.75 -2.86 13.88
CA PHE A 403 -20.03 -2.62 14.55
C PHE A 403 -21.21 -2.74 13.58
#